data_AF-A0A1G1W9S6-F1
#
_entry.id   AF-A0A1G1W9S6-F1
#
_cell.length_a   1.000
_cell.length_b   1.000
_cell.length_c   1.000
_cell.angle_alpha   90.00
_cell.angle_beta   90.00
_cell.angle_gamma   90.00
#
_symmetry.space_group_name_H-M   'P 1'
#
loop_
_entity.id
_entity.type
_entity.pdbx_description
1 polymer ?
#
loop_
_entity_poly.entity_id
_entity_poly.type
_entity_poly.pdbx_seq_one_letter_code
_entity_poly.pdbx_strand_id
1 'polypeptide(L)'
;MVTALMQYLKQPVDIKSSKTMATLIGTFFVLLVLPLTVFTSLQQRESTNKTNFAAEASGALPTLNFGTFANTGTTGFRQQPQSNILSLSYNAGYVLRQEWSTIETSDDSFNWSYLDGAIDTLKNAGKKAMIRISAGPYSPDWLRTQKNIPTGC
;
A
#
# COMPACT_ATOMS: atom_id res chain seq x y z
N MET A 1 -35.17 46.87 31.84
CA MET A 1 -33.82 46.33 31.53
C MET A 1 -33.25 46.87 30.21
N VAL A 2 -34.06 47.20 29.19
CA VAL A 2 -33.60 47.76 27.90
C VAL A 2 -33.10 49.22 28.01
N THR A 3 -33.62 50.00 28.96
CA THR A 3 -33.26 51.43 29.11
C THR A 3 -31.81 51.65 29.56
N ALA A 4 -31.23 50.74 30.34
CA ALA A 4 -29.83 50.83 30.79
C ALA A 4 -28.81 50.58 29.66
N LEU A 5 -29.18 49.74 28.68
CA LEU A 5 -28.34 49.42 27.53
C LEU A 5 -28.21 50.59 26.55
N MET A 6 -29.27 51.39 26.37
CA MET A 6 -29.22 52.58 25.51
C MET A 6 -28.43 53.74 26.11
N GLN A 7 -28.29 53.81 27.43
CA GLN A 7 -27.52 54.86 28.10
C GLN A 7 -26.00 54.60 28.01
N TYR A 8 -25.59 53.33 27.93
CA TYR A 8 -24.18 52.92 27.78
C TYR A 8 -23.60 53.27 26.40
N LEU A 9 -24.43 53.29 25.35
CA LEU A 9 -24.00 53.59 23.97
C LEU A 9 -23.84 55.09 23.66
N LYS A 10 -24.22 55.99 24.57
CA LYS A 10 -24.12 57.46 24.39
C LYS A 10 -22.86 58.09 24.98
N GLN A 11 -22.00 57.31 25.65
CA GLN A 11 -20.77 57.87 26.22
C GLN A 11 -19.72 58.04 25.12
N PRO A 12 -19.12 59.24 24.95
CA PRO A 12 -18.03 59.41 24.01
C PRO A 12 -16.86 58.52 24.46
N VAL A 13 -16.39 57.65 23.57
CA VAL A 13 -15.22 56.81 23.82
C VAL A 13 -14.01 57.73 24.03
N ASP A 14 -13.41 57.68 25.22
CA ASP A 14 -12.16 58.37 25.49
C ASP A 14 -10.99 57.62 24.83
N ILE A 15 -10.71 57.99 23.58
CA ILE A 15 -9.69 57.41 22.71
C ILE A 15 -8.26 57.74 23.18
N LYS A 16 -8.10 58.67 24.14
CA LYS A 16 -6.78 59.07 24.68
C LYS A 16 -6.35 58.22 25.87
N SER A 17 -7.26 57.47 26.48
CA SER A 17 -6.94 56.51 27.54
C SER A 17 -6.13 55.35 26.96
N SER A 18 -4.94 55.08 27.51
CA SER A 18 -4.08 53.99 27.04
C SER A 18 -4.74 52.62 27.18
N LYS A 19 -5.63 52.46 28.16
CA LYS A 19 -6.43 51.25 28.37
C LYS A 19 -7.47 51.08 27.27
N THR A 20 -8.14 52.16 26.87
CA THR A 20 -9.14 52.17 25.79
C THR A 20 -8.48 51.90 24.43
N MET A 21 -7.30 52.46 24.18
CA MET A 21 -6.53 52.20 22.95
C MET A 21 -6.02 50.76 22.89
N ALA A 22 -5.52 50.19 24.00
CA ALA A 22 -5.09 48.80 24.06
C ALA A 22 -6.24 47.82 23.78
N THR A 23 -7.45 48.11 24.29
CA THR A 23 -8.64 47.30 24.00
C THR A 23 -9.08 47.43 22.54
N LEU A 24 -9.05 48.64 21.95
CA LEU A 24 -9.38 48.85 20.54
C LEU A 24 -8.39 48.15 19.60
N ILE A 25 -7.09 48.26 19.86
CA ILE A 25 -6.02 47.62 19.08
C ILE A 25 -6.10 46.09 19.21
N GLY A 26 -6.32 45.58 20.43
CA GLY A 26 -6.48 44.13 20.66
C GLY A 26 -7.69 43.55 19.94
N THR A 27 -8.82 44.27 19.94
CA THR A 27 -10.05 43.84 19.26
C THR A 27 -9.89 43.88 17.74
N PHE A 28 -9.17 44.88 17.19
CA PHE A 28 -8.85 44.96 15.76
C PHE A 28 -7.89 43.84 15.33
N PHE A 29 -6.90 43.49 16.15
CA PHE A 29 -5.97 42.39 15.87
C PHE A 29 -6.68 41.03 15.81
N VAL A 30 -7.63 40.78 16.72
CA VAL A 30 -8.44 39.55 16.73
C VAL A 30 -9.37 39.47 15.51
N LEU A 31 -9.99 40.59 15.11
CA LEU A 31 -10.91 40.62 13.97
C LEU A 31 -10.24 40.55 12.59
N LEU A 32 -8.97 40.95 12.46
CA LEU A 32 -8.24 40.90 11.18
C LEU A 32 -7.33 39.69 11.02
N VAL A 33 -6.73 39.17 12.10
CA VAL A 33 -5.76 38.05 12.01
C VAL A 33 -6.45 36.67 11.99
N LEU A 34 -7.60 36.52 12.65
CA LEU A 34 -8.37 35.27 12.59
C LEU A 34 -8.95 34.94 11.21
N PRO A 35 -9.56 35.87 10.44
CA PRO A 35 -10.04 35.52 9.11
C PRO A 35 -8.90 35.20 8.14
N LEU A 36 -7.72 35.82 8.28
CA LEU A 36 -6.57 35.49 7.43
C LEU A 36 -6.01 34.08 7.70
N THR A 37 -5.92 33.66 8.96
CA THR A 37 -5.45 32.30 9.30
C THR A 37 -6.47 31.23 8.94
N VAL A 38 -7.78 31.53 9.06
CA VAL A 38 -8.85 30.64 8.58
C VAL A 38 -8.81 30.54 7.04
N PHE A 39 -8.63 31.65 6.31
CA PHE A 39 -8.53 31.61 4.85
C PHE A 39 -7.35 30.79 4.33
N THR A 40 -6.16 30.93 4.92
CA THR A 40 -4.99 30.15 4.51
C THR A 40 -5.16 28.66 4.84
N SER A 41 -5.73 28.32 6.00
CA SER A 41 -6.03 26.93 6.35
C SER A 41 -7.08 26.29 5.42
N LEU A 42 -8.05 27.06 4.94
CA LEU A 42 -9.05 26.61 3.97
C LEU A 42 -8.46 26.42 2.58
N GLN A 43 -7.62 27.35 2.10
CA GLN A 43 -6.90 27.17 0.83
C GLN A 43 -5.98 25.95 0.86
N GLN A 44 -5.30 25.69 1.98
CA GLN A 44 -4.43 24.53 2.12
C GLN A 44 -5.22 23.21 2.17
N ARG A 45 -6.40 23.19 2.82
CA ARG A 45 -7.31 22.03 2.80
C ARG A 45 -7.91 21.79 1.42
N GLU A 46 -8.21 22.84 0.66
CA GLU A 46 -8.72 22.72 -0.72
C GLU A 46 -7.62 22.27 -1.70
N SER A 47 -6.37 22.72 -1.51
CA SER A 47 -5.21 22.23 -2.26
C SER A 47 -4.91 20.76 -1.97
N THR A 48 -4.93 20.38 -0.68
CA THR A 48 -4.72 18.98 -0.26
C THR A 48 -5.85 18.08 -0.78
N ASN A 49 -7.10 18.55 -0.78
CA ASN A 49 -8.21 17.82 -1.40
C ASN A 49 -8.10 17.78 -2.93
N LYS A 50 -7.74 18.87 -3.63
CA LYS A 50 -7.56 18.84 -5.10
C LYS A 50 -6.40 17.95 -5.53
N THR A 51 -5.34 17.81 -4.73
CA THR A 51 -4.27 16.84 -4.97
C THR A 51 -4.66 15.41 -4.60
N ASN A 52 -5.59 15.22 -3.66
CA ASN A 52 -6.10 13.88 -3.30
C ASN A 52 -7.20 13.40 -4.26
N PHE A 53 -7.98 14.30 -4.86
CA PHE A 53 -8.97 13.96 -5.90
C PHE A 53 -8.39 13.89 -7.32
N ALA A 54 -7.11 14.22 -7.50
CA ALA A 54 -6.38 14.02 -8.76
C ALA A 54 -5.40 12.82 -8.70
N ALA A 55 -5.46 12.01 -7.64
CA ALA A 55 -4.66 10.79 -7.51
C ALA A 55 -5.47 9.55 -7.09
N GLU A 56 -6.79 9.63 -7.03
CA GLU A 56 -7.62 8.44 -7.25
C GLU A 56 -7.81 8.30 -8.76
N ALA A 57 -6.73 7.88 -9.42
CA ALA A 57 -6.88 7.07 -10.62
C ALA A 57 -8.02 6.10 -10.32
N SER A 58 -9.05 6.12 -11.16
CA SER A 58 -10.25 5.28 -11.06
C SER A 58 -9.92 4.07 -10.22
N GLY A 59 -10.51 3.94 -9.04
CA GLY A 59 -10.44 2.73 -8.25
C GLY A 59 -11.02 1.63 -9.12
N ALA A 60 -10.18 1.10 -10.02
CA ALA A 60 -10.42 -0.09 -10.75
C ALA A 60 -10.69 -1.06 -9.63
N LEU A 61 -11.95 -1.50 -9.50
CA LEU A 61 -12.27 -2.78 -8.88
C LEU A 61 -11.09 -3.67 -9.22
N PRO A 62 -10.25 -4.09 -8.26
CA PRO A 62 -8.88 -4.51 -8.52
C PRO A 62 -9.00 -5.43 -9.70
N THR A 63 -8.65 -4.92 -10.89
CA THR A 63 -8.83 -5.70 -12.09
C THR A 63 -7.95 -6.84 -11.73
N LEU A 64 -8.54 -8.03 -11.56
CA LEU A 64 -7.77 -9.23 -11.45
C LEU A 64 -6.87 -9.09 -12.65
N ASN A 65 -5.61 -8.68 -12.45
CA ASN A 65 -4.77 -8.31 -13.56
C ASN A 65 -4.59 -9.67 -14.20
N PHE A 66 -5.42 -9.97 -15.19
CA PHE A 66 -5.32 -11.09 -16.09
C PHE A 66 -4.14 -10.74 -17.00
N GLY A 67 -3.01 -10.42 -16.38
CA GLY A 67 -1.73 -10.26 -17.02
C GLY A 67 -1.13 -11.63 -17.21
N THR A 68 -0.15 -11.69 -18.09
CA THR A 68 0.55 -12.94 -18.35
C THR A 68 1.33 -13.36 -17.11
N PHE A 69 1.40 -14.66 -16.87
CA PHE A 69 2.37 -15.22 -15.94
C PHE A 69 3.59 -15.67 -16.72
N ALA A 70 4.76 -15.14 -16.35
CA ALA A 70 6.02 -15.60 -16.91
C ALA A 70 6.38 -16.99 -16.36
N ASN A 71 7.01 -17.82 -17.19
CA ASN A 71 7.64 -19.05 -16.72
C ASN A 71 9.09 -18.78 -16.31
N THR A 72 9.59 -19.54 -15.36
CA THR A 72 10.98 -19.57 -14.90
C THR A 72 11.96 -20.24 -15.90
N GLY A 73 11.70 -20.13 -17.22
CA GLY A 73 12.57 -20.65 -18.30
C GLY A 73 12.18 -22.01 -18.91
N THR A 74 12.93 -22.46 -19.94
CA THR A 74 12.66 -23.67 -20.75
C THR A 74 12.77 -24.97 -19.95
N THR A 75 13.75 -25.10 -19.06
CA THR A 75 13.81 -26.18 -18.06
C THR A 75 13.00 -25.84 -16.81
N GLY A 76 12.82 -24.55 -16.53
CA GLY A 76 11.77 -23.99 -15.66
C GLY A 76 11.93 -24.24 -14.17
N PHE A 77 12.64 -25.27 -13.73
CA PHE A 77 12.69 -25.59 -12.31
C PHE A 77 13.69 -24.71 -11.55
N ARG A 78 13.27 -24.21 -10.39
CA ARG A 78 14.16 -23.57 -9.40
C ARG A 78 14.92 -22.32 -9.88
N GLN A 79 14.43 -21.65 -10.94
CA GLN A 79 15.00 -20.37 -11.35
C GLN A 79 14.34 -19.20 -10.64
N GLN A 80 15.15 -18.19 -10.31
CA GLN A 80 14.66 -16.96 -9.70
C GLN A 80 13.93 -16.09 -10.74
N PRO A 81 12.87 -15.37 -10.34
CA PRO A 81 12.22 -14.37 -11.19
C PRO A 81 13.25 -13.35 -11.71
N GLN A 82 13.18 -13.02 -13.00
CA GLN A 82 14.14 -12.12 -13.64
C GLN A 82 13.65 -10.67 -13.58
N SER A 83 14.53 -9.74 -13.20
CA SER A 83 14.18 -8.33 -12.99
C SER A 83 13.62 -7.64 -14.23
N ASN A 84 14.14 -7.95 -15.41
CA ASN A 84 13.68 -7.41 -16.70
C ASN A 84 12.25 -7.86 -17.08
N ILE A 85 11.77 -8.97 -16.53
CA ILE A 85 10.41 -9.46 -16.75
C ILE A 85 9.47 -8.95 -15.65
N LEU A 86 9.97 -8.80 -14.42
CA LEU A 86 9.21 -8.20 -13.32
C LEU A 86 8.85 -6.73 -13.60
N SER A 87 9.70 -5.99 -14.31
CA SER A 87 9.45 -4.59 -14.66
C SER A 87 8.35 -4.39 -15.71
N LEU A 88 7.92 -5.45 -16.41
CA LEU A 88 6.88 -5.35 -17.44
C LEU A 88 5.52 -5.06 -16.80
N SER A 89 4.83 -4.04 -17.30
CA SER A 89 3.53 -3.58 -16.78
C SER A 89 2.42 -4.60 -16.95
N TYR A 90 2.45 -5.37 -18.04
CA TYR A 90 1.48 -6.42 -18.35
C TYR A 90 1.76 -7.76 -17.66
N ASN A 91 2.92 -7.91 -17.03
CA ASN A 91 3.27 -9.13 -16.30
C ASN A 91 2.57 -9.13 -14.94
N ALA A 92 1.65 -10.07 -14.71
CA ALA A 92 0.94 -10.20 -13.45
C ALA A 92 1.75 -10.99 -12.40
N GLY A 93 2.69 -11.83 -12.83
CA GLY A 93 3.33 -12.76 -11.93
C GLY A 93 4.22 -13.79 -12.60
N TYR A 94 4.65 -14.77 -11.79
CA TYR A 94 5.47 -15.88 -12.24
C TYR A 94 4.85 -17.22 -11.87
N VAL A 95 4.99 -18.20 -12.77
CA VAL A 95 4.81 -19.61 -12.46
C VAL A 95 6.11 -20.14 -11.89
N LEU A 96 6.15 -20.35 -10.58
CA LEU A 96 7.27 -20.95 -9.86
C LEU A 96 7.15 -22.47 -9.95
N ARG A 97 8.14 -23.13 -10.57
CA ARG A 97 8.13 -24.57 -10.80
C ARG A 97 9.18 -25.25 -9.94
N GLN A 98 8.79 -26.32 -9.25
CA GLN A 98 9.71 -27.14 -8.46
C GLN A 98 9.39 -28.63 -8.62
N GLU A 99 10.44 -29.44 -8.51
CA GLU A 99 10.36 -30.90 -8.52
C GLU A 99 10.12 -31.38 -7.10
N TRP A 100 9.20 -32.32 -6.91
CA TRP A 100 8.91 -32.87 -5.58
C TRP A 100 10.16 -33.49 -4.94
N SER A 101 10.98 -34.22 -5.71
CA SER A 101 12.26 -34.80 -5.26
C SER A 101 13.25 -33.79 -4.68
N THR A 102 13.12 -32.51 -5.03
CA THR A 102 13.99 -31.43 -4.53
C THR A 102 13.39 -30.70 -3.33
N ILE A 103 12.09 -30.83 -3.14
CA ILE A 103 11.36 -30.32 -1.98
C ILE A 103 11.52 -31.29 -0.83
N GLU A 104 11.24 -32.58 -1.06
CA GLU A 104 11.19 -33.60 0.00
C GLU A 104 12.29 -34.64 -0.25
N THR A 105 13.51 -34.32 0.21
CA THR A 105 14.71 -35.12 -0.09
C THR A 105 14.75 -36.46 0.66
N SER A 106 14.05 -36.53 1.79
CA SER A 106 13.77 -37.75 2.55
C SER A 106 12.38 -37.65 3.17
N ASP A 107 11.81 -38.77 3.60
CA ASP A 107 10.50 -38.83 4.25
C ASP A 107 10.41 -37.77 5.37
N ASP A 108 9.38 -36.93 5.30
CA ASP A 108 9.08 -35.84 6.24
C ASP A 108 10.17 -34.75 6.37
N SER A 109 11.07 -34.62 5.39
CA SER A 109 12.12 -33.60 5.37
C SER A 109 11.98 -32.66 4.18
N PHE A 110 11.47 -31.46 4.42
CA PHE A 110 11.14 -30.48 3.39
C PHE A 110 12.14 -29.31 3.30
N ASN A 111 12.51 -28.93 2.08
CA ASN A 111 13.31 -27.75 1.75
C ASN A 111 12.51 -26.78 0.86
N TRP A 112 12.01 -25.72 1.48
CA TRP A 112 11.20 -24.68 0.84
C TRP A 112 12.00 -23.44 0.40
N SER A 113 13.31 -23.40 0.67
CA SER A 113 14.16 -22.20 0.56
C SER A 113 14.08 -21.51 -0.81
N TYR A 114 13.94 -22.29 -1.90
CA TYR A 114 13.76 -21.73 -3.23
C TYR A 114 12.44 -20.95 -3.36
N LEU A 115 11.33 -21.55 -2.94
CA LEU A 115 10.00 -20.94 -3.03
C LEU A 115 9.91 -19.71 -2.13
N ASP A 116 10.48 -19.77 -0.92
CA ASP A 116 10.52 -18.63 0.00
C ASP A 116 11.21 -17.42 -0.65
N GLY A 117 12.44 -17.60 -1.16
CA GLY A 117 13.19 -16.52 -1.81
C GLY A 117 12.52 -15.98 -3.08
N ALA A 118 11.91 -16.85 -3.88
CA ALA A 118 11.19 -16.45 -5.09
C ALA A 118 9.90 -15.69 -4.77
N ILE A 119 9.16 -16.12 -3.74
CA ILE A 119 7.94 -15.44 -3.27
C ILE A 119 8.28 -14.07 -2.71
N ASP A 120 9.36 -13.95 -1.92
CA ASP A 120 9.82 -12.66 -1.41
C ASP A 120 10.19 -11.70 -2.54
N THR A 121 10.88 -12.20 -3.56
CA THR A 121 11.21 -11.43 -4.76
C THR A 121 9.95 -10.90 -5.46
N LEU A 122 8.93 -11.74 -5.64
CA LEU A 122 7.67 -11.35 -6.29
C LEU A 122 6.87 -10.38 -5.43
N LYS A 123 6.81 -10.61 -4.12
CA LYS A 123 6.14 -9.74 -3.15
C LYS A 123 6.75 -8.34 -3.16
N ASN A 124 8.07 -8.24 -3.14
CA ASN A 124 8.79 -6.97 -3.20
C ASN A 124 8.56 -6.22 -4.53
N ALA A 125 8.26 -6.95 -5.61
CA ALA A 125 7.92 -6.39 -6.92
C ALA A 125 6.41 -6.12 -7.12
N GLY A 126 5.56 -6.38 -6.13
CA GLY A 126 4.11 -6.25 -6.25
C GLY A 126 3.48 -7.22 -7.26
N LYS A 127 4.10 -8.39 -7.46
CA LYS A 127 3.68 -9.43 -8.42
C LYS A 127 3.10 -10.65 -7.70
N LYS A 128 2.30 -11.45 -8.41
CA LYS A 128 1.71 -12.69 -7.90
C LYS A 128 2.60 -13.91 -8.19
N ALA A 129 2.49 -14.94 -7.35
CA ALA A 129 3.10 -16.24 -7.58
C ALA A 129 2.02 -17.28 -7.93
N MET A 130 2.31 -18.14 -8.90
CA MET A 130 1.59 -19.39 -9.14
C MET A 130 2.56 -20.53 -8.89
N ILE A 131 2.24 -21.43 -7.95
CA ILE A 131 3.16 -22.52 -7.58
C ILE A 131 2.77 -23.78 -8.33
N ARG A 132 3.76 -24.45 -8.94
CA ARG A 132 3.59 -25.74 -9.61
C ARG A 132 4.64 -26.74 -9.13
N ILE A 133 4.18 -27.72 -8.35
CA ILE A 133 5.00 -28.84 -7.90
C ILE A 133 4.78 -30.02 -8.86
N SER A 134 5.86 -30.54 -9.42
CA SER A 134 5.81 -31.65 -10.37
C SER A 134 6.10 -32.97 -9.66
N ALA A 135 5.22 -33.96 -9.87
CA ALA A 135 5.30 -35.32 -9.35
C ALA A 135 5.48 -36.34 -10.49
N GLY A 136 5.44 -37.64 -10.18
CA GLY A 136 5.59 -38.73 -11.16
C GLY A 136 7.07 -39.03 -11.40
N PRO A 137 7.64 -38.73 -12.59
CA PRO A 137 9.08 -38.83 -12.81
C PRO A 137 9.90 -37.98 -11.83
N TYR A 138 9.32 -36.87 -11.36
CA TYR A 138 9.95 -35.93 -10.42
C TYR A 138 9.64 -36.22 -8.94
N SER A 139 8.99 -37.35 -8.62
CA SER A 139 8.79 -37.77 -7.23
C SER A 139 10.11 -38.23 -6.58
N PRO A 140 10.26 -38.07 -5.24
CA PRO A 140 11.44 -38.54 -4.52
C PRO A 140 11.63 -40.06 -4.62
N ASP A 141 12.89 -40.50 -4.59
CA ASP A 141 13.20 -41.94 -4.65
C ASP A 141 12.77 -42.71 -3.41
N TRP A 142 12.79 -42.07 -2.23
CA TRP A 142 12.37 -42.70 -0.97
C TRP A 142 10.91 -43.15 -1.01
N LEU A 143 10.06 -42.49 -1.81
CA LEU A 143 8.66 -42.87 -1.99
C LEU A 143 8.53 -44.20 -2.76
N ARG A 144 9.44 -44.45 -3.72
CA ARG A 144 9.43 -45.66 -4.56
C ARG A 144 9.98 -46.88 -3.84
N THR A 145 10.80 -46.68 -2.82
CA THR A 145 11.45 -47.74 -2.05
C THR A 145 10.71 -48.06 -0.74
N GLN A 146 9.54 -47.45 -0.50
CA GLN A 146 8.74 -47.76 0.68
C GLN A 146 8.31 -49.23 0.68
N LYS A 147 8.70 -49.92 1.75
CA LYS A 147 8.38 -51.33 1.96
C LYS A 147 6.86 -51.47 2.12
N ASN A 148 6.28 -52.47 1.45
CA ASN A 148 4.84 -52.80 1.47
C ASN A 148 3.90 -51.88 0.68
N ILE A 149 4.42 -51.02 -0.22
CA ILE A 149 3.56 -50.35 -1.21
C ILE A 149 3.51 -51.21 -2.48
N PRO A 150 2.32 -51.64 -2.94
CA PRO A 150 2.19 -52.32 -4.22
C PRO A 150 2.62 -51.38 -5.35
N THR A 151 3.77 -51.65 -5.95
CA THR A 151 4.21 -50.95 -7.16
C THR A 151 3.55 -51.62 -8.36
N GLY A 152 2.41 -51.07 -8.82
CA GLY A 152 1.82 -51.46 -10.10
C GLY A 152 2.70 -50.92 -11.23
N CYS A 153 3.38 -51.82 -11.94
CA CYS A 153 4.04 -51.52 -13.22
C CYS A 153 3.00 -51.41 -14.35
#